data_AF-A0A9D4EF13-F1
#
_entry.id   AF-A0A9D4EF13-F1
#
_cell.length_a   1.000
_cell.length_b   1.000
_cell.length_c   1.000
_cell.angle_alpha   90.00
_cell.angle_beta   90.00
_cell.angle_gamma   90.00
#
_symmetry.space_group_name_H-M   'P 1'
#
loop_
_entity.id
_entity.type
_entity.pdbx_description
1 polymer ?
#
loop_
_entity_poly.entity_id
_entity_poly.type
_entity_poly.pdbx_seq_one_letter_code
_entity_poly.pdbx_strand_id
1 'polypeptide(L)' 'MMPGCFFCGDESGDLHEASTFMIDRRVRECALEIQDTVLLAELSAGDLISQEAKYHTTCLINLYNRTRKHVLKTEEER' A
#
# COMPACT_ATOMS: atom_id res chain seq x y z
N MET A 1 16.95 6.60 11.47
CA MET A 1 16.57 6.33 10.07
C MET A 1 15.38 7.21 9.76
N MET A 2 15.44 8.00 8.69
CA MET A 2 14.30 8.81 8.27
C MET A 2 13.29 7.86 7.63
N PRO A 3 11.99 7.91 8.00
CA PRO A 3 11.01 7.00 7.43
C PRO A 3 10.77 7.40 5.98
N GLY A 4 11.28 6.58 5.05
CA GLY A 4 10.98 6.66 3.63
C GLY A 4 9.56 6.18 3.33
N CYS A 5 9.16 6.24 2.06
CA CYS A 5 7.87 5.76 1.60
C CYS A 5 7.69 4.27 1.90
N PHE A 6 6.61 3.91 2.58
CA PHE A 6 6.23 2.53 2.92
C PHE A 6 6.15 1.60 1.70
N PHE A 7 5.83 2.13 0.53
CA PHE A 7 5.65 1.30 -0.68
C PHE A 7 6.93 1.09 -1.50
N CYS A 8 7.85 2.05 -1.52
CA CYS A 8 9.04 2.00 -2.38
C CYS A 8 10.37 2.12 -1.62
N GLY A 9 10.33 2.45 -0.34
CA GLY A 9 11.51 2.68 0.50
C GLY A 9 12.20 4.02 0.29
N ASP A 10 11.87 4.76 -0.77
CA ASP A 10 12.50 6.05 -1.06
C ASP A 10 12.07 7.17 -0.10
N GLU A 11 13.03 7.97 0.35
CA GLU A 11 12.82 9.20 1.12
C GLU A 11 12.62 10.45 0.22
N SER A 12 12.69 10.27 -1.10
CA SER A 12 12.63 11.37 -2.07
C SER A 12 11.19 11.68 -2.49
N GLY A 13 10.76 12.92 -2.26
CA GLY A 13 9.47 13.45 -2.71
C GLY A 13 8.53 13.84 -1.58
N ASP A 14 7.29 14.21 -1.93
CA ASP A 14 6.27 14.57 -0.95
C ASP A 14 5.66 13.33 -0.29
N LEU A 15 6.13 13.05 0.91
CA LEU A 15 5.64 11.98 1.77
C LEU A 15 4.42 12.43 2.58
N HIS A 16 3.34 11.67 2.48
CA HIS A 16 2.13 11.83 3.27
C HIS A 16 2.06 10.81 4.40
N GLU A 17 1.67 11.24 5.58
CA GLU A 17 1.50 10.37 6.73
C GLU A 17 0.15 9.64 6.68
N ALA A 18 0.16 8.36 7.00
CA ALA A 18 -1.05 7.56 7.15
C ALA A 18 -1.79 7.95 8.43
N SER A 19 -2.77 8.85 8.29
CA SER A 19 -3.55 9.39 9.42
C SER A 19 -4.96 8.83 9.54
N THR A 20 -5.39 7.93 8.63
CA THR A 20 -6.75 7.39 8.64
C THR A 20 -6.78 5.87 8.51
N PHE A 21 -7.64 5.23 9.33
CA PHE A 21 -7.86 3.77 9.29
C PHE A 21 -8.39 3.30 7.94
N MET A 22 -9.03 4.19 7.17
CA MET A 22 -9.50 3.89 5.83
C MET A 22 -8.36 3.62 4.85
N ILE A 23 -7.24 4.35 4.96
CA ILE A 23 -6.08 4.11 4.11
C ILE A 23 -5.49 2.75 4.44
N ASP A 24 -5.32 2.46 5.74
CA ASP A 24 -4.77 1.18 6.19
C ASP A 24 -5.55 -0.01 5.64
N ARG A 25 -6.85 -0.02 5.94
CA ARG A 25 -7.74 -1.10 5.53
C ARG A 25 -7.68 -1.31 4.01
N ARG A 26 -7.69 -0.23 3.23
CA ARG A 26 -7.70 -0.32 1.78
C ARG A 26 -6.37 -0.81 1.21
N VAL A 27 -5.25 -0.42 1.82
CA VAL A 27 -3.92 -0.94 1.45
C VAL A 27 -3.85 -2.44 1.75
N ARG A 28 -4.36 -2.88 2.90
CA ARG A 28 -4.43 -4.29 3.28
C ARG A 28 -5.32 -5.11 2.33
N GLU A 29 -6.51 -4.62 2.01
CA GLU A 29 -7.41 -5.24 1.02
C GLU A 29 -6.71 -5.37 -0.35
N CYS A 30 -6.05 -4.31 -0.82
CA CYS A 30 -5.32 -4.31 -2.09
C CYS A 30 -4.15 -5.30 -2.09
N ALA A 31 -3.39 -5.36 -0.99
CA ALA A 31 -2.26 -6.27 -0.83
C ALA A 31 -2.71 -7.73 -0.86
N LEU A 32 -3.84 -8.05 -0.21
CA LEU A 32 -4.44 -9.38 -0.25
C LEU A 32 -4.94 -9.75 -1.65
N GLU A 33 -5.61 -8.81 -2.32
CA GLU A 33 -6.23 -9.05 -3.63
C GLU A 33 -5.21 -9.34 -4.74
N ILE A 34 -4.07 -8.64 -4.73
CA ILE A 34 -2.97 -8.92 -5.68
C ILE A 34 -1.91 -9.88 -5.13
N GLN A 35 -2.13 -10.42 -3.92
CA GLN A 35 -1.19 -11.27 -3.19
C GLN A 35 0.23 -10.69 -3.11
N ASP A 36 0.34 -9.39 -2.82
CA ASP A 36 1.62 -8.71 -2.65
C ASP A 36 2.26 -9.12 -1.32
N THR A 37 3.05 -10.19 -1.35
CA THR A 37 3.65 -10.77 -0.15
C THR A 37 4.60 -9.83 0.57
N VAL A 38 5.23 -8.89 -0.16
CA VAL A 38 6.14 -7.90 0.43
C VAL A 38 5.31 -6.91 1.24
N LEU A 39 4.25 -6.36 0.64
CA LEU A 39 3.37 -5.43 1.33
C LEU A 39 2.64 -6.07 2.52
N LEU A 40 2.23 -7.34 2.38
CA LEU A 40 1.62 -8.10 3.48
C LEU A 40 2.59 -8.38 4.64
N ALA A 41 3.87 -8.62 4.34
CA ALA A 41 4.89 -8.81 5.38
C ALA A 41 5.11 -7.51 6.17
N GLU A 42 5.21 -6.36 5.50
CA GLU A 42 5.33 -5.05 6.16
C GLU A 42 4.10 -4.74 7.05
N LEU A 43 2.89 -5.01 6.54
CA LEU A 43 1.62 -4.86 7.26
C LEU A 43 1.41 -5.88 8.39
N SER A 44 2.28 -6.89 8.52
CA SER A 44 2.24 -7.84 9.63
C SER A 44 2.92 -7.28 10.88
N ALA A 45 3.82 -6.31 10.71
CA ALA A 45 4.48 -5.63 11.83
C ALA A 45 3.56 -4.60 12.51
N GLY A 46 2.50 -4.14 11.84
CA GLY A 46 1.46 -3.28 12.40
C GLY A 46 0.60 -2.63 11.33
N ASP A 47 -0.43 -1.90 11.75
CA ASP A 47 -1.19 -1.03 10.85
C ASP A 47 -0.34 0.21 10.50
N LEU A 48 -0.59 0.81 9.33
CA LEU A 48 0.17 1.97 8.83
C LEU A 48 0.19 3.14 9.82
N ILE A 49 -0.87 3.31 10.62
CA ILE A 49 -0.96 4.34 11.66
C ILE A 49 -0.04 3.99 12.84
N SER A 50 -0.07 2.74 13.29
CA SER A 50 0.78 2.27 14.41
C SER A 50 2.25 2.30 14.07
N GLN A 51 2.59 2.14 12.79
CA GLN A 51 3.96 2.24 12.27
C GLN A 51 4.35 3.68 11.90
N GLU A 52 3.47 4.68 12.10
CA GLU A 52 3.69 6.07 11.67
C GLU A 52 4.15 6.15 10.20
N ALA A 53 3.59 5.27 9.37
CA ALA A 53 4.05 5.03 8.02
C ALA A 53 3.77 6.24 7.15
N LYS A 54 4.77 6.60 6.34
CA LYS A 54 4.66 7.67 5.34
C LYS A 54 4.66 7.07 3.96
N TYR A 55 3.99 7.71 3.01
CA TYR A 55 3.89 7.20 1.65
C TYR A 55 3.79 8.32 0.62
N HIS A 56 4.25 8.05 -0.59
CA HIS A 56 3.95 8.90 -1.73
C HIS A 56 2.51 8.67 -2.20
N THR A 57 1.76 9.74 -2.43
CA THR A 57 0.42 9.67 -3.03
C THR A 57 0.45 8.90 -4.36
N THR A 58 1.50 9.07 -5.14
CA THR A 58 1.72 8.34 -6.40
C THR A 58 1.85 6.84 -6.19
N CYS A 59 2.58 6.40 -5.15
CA CYS A 59 2.73 4.98 -4.84
C CYS A 59 1.40 4.36 -4.41
N LEU A 60 0.61 5.07 -3.60
CA LEU A 60 -0.73 4.62 -3.21
C LEU A 60 -1.66 4.47 -4.42
N ILE A 61 -1.66 5.46 -5.32
CA ILE A 61 -2.45 5.39 -6.56
C ILE A 61 -1.99 4.20 -7.43
N ASN A 62 -0.68 3.98 -7.52
CA ASN A 62 -0.13 2.86 -8.29
C ASN A 62 -0.58 1.50 -7.72
N LEU A 63 -0.60 1.34 -6.39
CA LEU A 63 -1.13 0.15 -5.73
C LEU A 63 -2.60 -0.07 -6.14
N TYR A 64 -3.45 0.95 -6.00
CA TYR A 64 -4.86 0.84 -6.37
C TYR A 64 -5.07 0.51 -7.85
N ASN A 65 -4.24 1.08 -8.73
CA ASN A 65 -4.30 0.79 -10.16
C ASN A 65 -3.86 -0.64 -10.47
N ARG A 66 -2.85 -1.17 -9.78
CA ARG A 66 -2.44 -2.58 -9.89
C ARG A 66 -3.55 -3.51 -9.45
N THR A 67 -4.16 -3.24 -8.31
CA THR A 67 -5.30 -4.00 -7.79
C THR A 67 -6.47 -4.00 -8.75
N ARG A 68 -6.90 -2.83 -9.26
CA ARG A 68 -7.97 -2.75 -10.27
C ARG A 68 -7.66 -3.58 -11.53
N LYS A 69 -6.44 -3.51 -12.03
CA LYS A 69 -6.01 -4.31 -13.20
C LYS A 69 -6.03 -5.82 -12.90
N HIS A 70 -5.71 -6.21 -11.67
CA HIS A 70 -5.73 -7.61 -11.26
C HIS A 70 -7.16 -8.15 -11.18
N VAL A 71 -8.09 -7.37 -10.60
CA VAL A 71 -9.51 -7.73 -10.54
C VAL A 71 -10.10 -7.92 -11.93
N LEU A 72 -9.86 -6.96 -12.84
CA LEU A 72 -10.35 -7.05 -14.22
C LEU A 72 -9.86 -8.32 -14.93
N LYS A 73 -8.57 -8.65 -14.80
CA LYS A 73 -8.02 -9.88 -15.38
C LYS A 73 -8.63 -11.15 -14.77
N THR A 74 -8.82 -11.16 -13.46
CA THR A 74 -9.40 -12.30 -12.74
C THR A 74 -10.86 -12.54 -13.16
N GLU A 75 -11.61 -11.49 -13.50
CA GLU A 75 -12.98 -11.58 -14.02
C GLU A 75 -13.03 -12.00 -15.50
N GLU A 76 -12.05 -11.60 -16.32
CA GLU A 76 -11.94 -12.02 -17.72
C GLU A 76 -11.55 -13.50 -17.88
N GLU A 77 -10.85 -14.08 -16.90
CA GLU A 77 -10.39 -15.47 -16.89
C GLU A 77 -11.39 -16.45 -16.20
N ARG A 78 -12.54 -15.96 -15.73
CA ARG A 78 -13.60 -16.73 -15.05
C ARG A 78 -14.77 -17.10 -15.96
#